data_AF-A0A812P6Y9-F1
#
_entry.id   AF-A0A812P6Y9-F1
#
_cell.length_a   1.000
_cell.length_b   1.000
_cell.length_c   1.000
_cell.angle_alpha   90.00
_cell.angle_beta   90.00
_cell.angle_gamma   90.00
#
_symmetry.space_group_name_H-M   'P 1'
#
loop_
_entity.id
_entity.type
_entity.pdbx_description
1 polymer ?
#
loop_
_entity_poly.entity_id
_entity_poly.type
_entity_poly.pdbx_seq_one_letter_code
_entity_poly.pdbx_strand_id
1 'polypeptide(L)'
;MWLRCGMFCCSDLLMGRVAPSSQFLAAAMGLSVAALLSLWYGVFKSSGFTDFEQREHFSPPQDVIRLVPAPWTSPPPSGWTRFVCFSDTHGHHFSIPSEHLPPADVLLHAGDFSNTGELEQVRSFNRWLEDYPAKRKVLVAGNHDITFQEDYYVSRGAQRFHGGLRYNSSQAKRSLTCCTYLEDTSVEVQGYRIYGSPWQPDINDWAFNLPRGEALQKCWAAIPWDTDILVVHGPPAGYVDVTPVGGKGDVDLLTAIQRRSIPVVVTGHLHMGHGTATDGTTLFVNAATCTEEYAPIQPPIVFDLAPAAELRQGTKQVGERTP
;
A
#
# COMPACT_ATOMS: atom_id res chain seq x y z
N MET A 1 -21.68 -20.91 -19.48
CA MET A 1 -20.75 -21.87 -18.87
C MET A 1 -19.38 -21.20 -18.86
N TRP A 2 -19.08 -20.47 -17.78
CA TRP A 2 -17.89 -19.61 -17.68
C TRP A 2 -16.72 -20.41 -17.12
N LEU A 3 -15.62 -20.51 -17.87
CA LEU A 3 -14.36 -21.09 -17.41
C LEU A 3 -13.58 -20.05 -16.61
N ARG A 4 -13.33 -20.38 -15.34
CA ARG A 4 -12.43 -19.66 -14.43
C ARG A 4 -11.00 -19.76 -14.98
N CYS A 5 -10.38 -18.65 -15.36
CA CYS A 5 -8.93 -18.58 -15.49
C CYS A 5 -8.35 -18.30 -14.10
N GLY A 6 -7.64 -19.29 -13.56
CA GLY A 6 -6.89 -19.17 -12.31
C GLY A 6 -5.66 -18.28 -12.52
N MET A 7 -5.48 -17.33 -11.61
CA MET A 7 -4.27 -16.55 -11.42
C MET A 7 -3.25 -17.47 -10.74
N PHE A 8 -2.10 -17.72 -11.38
CA PHE A 8 -0.97 -18.41 -10.74
C PHE A 8 -0.05 -17.36 -10.14
N CYS A 9 0.15 -17.45 -8.82
CA CYS A 9 1.13 -16.66 -8.08
C CYS A 9 2.50 -17.35 -8.22
N CYS A 10 3.58 -16.58 -8.26
CA CYS A 10 4.95 -17.10 -8.39
C CYS A 10 5.38 -18.03 -7.24
N SER A 11 4.61 -18.10 -6.15
CA SER A 11 4.78 -19.06 -5.06
C SER A 11 4.47 -20.53 -5.44
N ASP A 12 3.66 -20.77 -6.48
CA ASP A 12 3.35 -22.14 -6.93
C ASP A 12 4.48 -22.78 -7.77
N LEU A 13 5.41 -21.98 -8.31
CA LEU A 13 6.56 -22.50 -9.06
C LEU A 13 7.61 -23.17 -8.17
N LEU A 14 7.64 -22.84 -6.88
CA LEU A 14 8.62 -23.39 -5.93
C LEU A 14 8.20 -24.74 -5.31
N MET A 15 6.98 -25.23 -5.59
CA MET A 15 6.47 -26.51 -5.05
C MET A 15 6.29 -27.64 -6.08
N GLY A 16 6.86 -27.50 -7.29
CA GLY A 16 7.10 -28.65 -8.18
C GLY A 16 5.86 -29.44 -8.62
N ARG A 17 4.72 -28.78 -8.87
CA ARG A 17 3.52 -29.42 -9.43
C ARG A 17 3.02 -28.70 -10.67
N VAL A 18 3.51 -29.09 -11.84
CA VAL A 18 2.89 -28.72 -13.14
C VAL A 18 2.23 -29.96 -13.73
N ALA A 19 0.95 -29.84 -14.10
CA ALA A 19 0.17 -30.88 -14.77
C ALA A 19 0.54 -30.98 -16.28
N PRO A 20 0.27 -32.11 -16.96
CA PRO A 20 0.95 -32.49 -18.22
C PRO A 20 0.54 -31.75 -19.50
N SER A 21 -0.27 -30.69 -19.44
CA SER A 21 -0.90 -30.10 -20.62
C SER A 21 -0.04 -29.10 -21.39
N SER A 22 1.10 -28.65 -20.86
CA SER A 22 1.98 -27.67 -21.52
C SER A 22 3.01 -28.30 -22.48
N GLN A 23 3.22 -29.62 -22.43
CA GLN A 23 4.17 -30.30 -23.32
C GLN A 23 3.61 -30.60 -24.73
N PHE A 24 2.30 -30.52 -24.93
CA PHE A 24 1.67 -30.91 -26.20
C PHE A 24 1.64 -29.81 -27.26
N LEU A 25 1.72 -28.52 -26.89
CA LEU A 25 1.69 -27.41 -27.85
C LEU A 25 3.07 -27.10 -28.46
N ALA A 26 4.16 -27.42 -27.77
CA ALA A 26 5.53 -27.20 -28.28
C ALA A 26 5.93 -28.19 -29.40
N ALA A 27 5.30 -29.37 -29.45
CA ALA A 27 5.69 -30.42 -30.41
C ALA A 27 5.05 -30.26 -31.81
N ALA A 28 4.00 -29.45 -31.98
CA ALA A 28 3.25 -29.38 -33.23
C ALA A 28 3.74 -28.31 -34.23
N MET A 29 4.65 -27.41 -33.85
CA MET A 29 5.06 -26.28 -34.71
C MET A 29 6.57 -26.05 -34.84
N GLY A 30 7.43 -26.88 -34.21
CA GLY A 30 8.89 -26.84 -34.43
C GLY A 30 9.59 -25.52 -34.11
N LEU A 31 8.97 -24.64 -33.31
CA LEU A 31 9.53 -23.33 -32.93
C LEU A 31 10.03 -23.37 -31.49
N SER A 32 11.18 -22.74 -31.24
CA SER A 32 11.71 -22.57 -29.88
C SER A 32 10.82 -21.63 -29.05
N VAL A 33 10.85 -21.78 -27.72
CA VAL A 33 10.12 -20.91 -26.77
C VAL A 33 10.44 -19.42 -26.99
N ALA A 34 11.65 -19.09 -27.42
CA ALA A 34 12.06 -17.73 -27.76
C ALA A 34 11.35 -17.16 -29.02
N ALA A 35 10.99 -18.01 -29.99
CA ALA A 35 10.28 -17.60 -31.19
C ALA A 35 8.79 -17.31 -30.92
N LEU A 36 8.17 -18.06 -30.00
CA LEU A 36 6.81 -17.79 -29.52
C LEU A 36 6.71 -16.47 -28.75
N LEU A 37 7.70 -16.16 -27.91
CA LEU A 37 7.80 -14.87 -27.21
C LEU A 37 7.96 -13.69 -28.18
N SER A 38 8.72 -13.88 -29.27
CA SER A 38 8.94 -12.84 -30.29
C SER A 38 7.70 -12.58 -31.15
N LEU A 39 6.92 -13.61 -31.47
CA LEU A 39 5.62 -13.48 -32.16
C LEU A 39 4.58 -12.79 -31.27
N TRP A 40 4.59 -13.06 -29.96
CA TRP A 40 3.71 -12.39 -28.99
C TRP A 40 4.06 -10.90 -28.84
N TYR A 41 5.36 -10.57 -28.80
CA TYR A 41 5.85 -9.19 -28.78
C TYR A 41 5.53 -8.41 -30.09
N GLY A 42 5.51 -9.11 -31.23
CA GLY A 42 5.21 -8.52 -32.54
C GLY A 42 3.74 -8.13 -32.73
N VAL A 43 2.81 -8.92 -32.19
CA VAL A 43 1.36 -8.63 -32.27
C VAL A 43 0.94 -7.48 -31.35
N PHE A 44 1.67 -7.27 -30.23
CA PHE A 44 1.42 -6.15 -29.31
C PHE A 44 1.80 -4.78 -29.91
N LYS A 45 2.67 -4.75 -30.93
CA LYS A 45 3.07 -3.50 -31.61
C LYS A 45 2.18 -3.09 -32.79
N SER A 46 1.30 -3.98 -33.29
CA SER A 46 0.48 -3.70 -34.48
C SER A 46 -0.99 -3.37 -34.17
N SER A 47 -1.40 -3.43 -32.91
CA SER A 47 -2.73 -2.98 -32.47
C SER A 47 -2.60 -1.58 -31.87
N GLY A 48 -2.87 -0.57 -32.71
CA GLY A 48 -2.77 0.85 -32.37
C GLY A 48 -3.70 1.28 -31.24
N PHE A 49 -3.25 1.11 -30.00
CA PHE A 49 -3.70 1.83 -28.81
C PHE A 49 -2.62 2.84 -28.41
N THR A 50 -2.45 3.86 -29.23
CA THR A 50 -1.72 5.08 -28.87
C THR A 50 -2.75 6.12 -28.47
N ASP A 51 -3.15 6.09 -27.20
CA ASP A 51 -3.70 7.25 -26.47
C ASP A 51 -3.79 6.87 -24.98
N PHE A 52 -2.61 6.72 -24.37
CA PHE A 52 -2.49 7.06 -22.96
C PHE A 52 -2.18 8.56 -22.94
N GLU A 53 -3.23 9.38 -22.78
CA GLU A 53 -3.08 10.80 -22.55
C GLU A 53 -2.03 11.01 -21.46
N GLN A 54 -1.07 11.87 -21.75
CA GLN A 54 -0.18 12.46 -20.76
C GLN A 54 -1.07 13.14 -19.72
N ARG A 55 -1.36 12.44 -18.61
CA ARG A 55 -1.97 13.07 -17.45
C ARG A 55 -1.05 14.20 -17.04
N GLU A 56 -1.57 15.41 -17.04
CA GLU A 56 -0.83 16.59 -16.61
C GLU A 56 -0.21 16.28 -15.25
N HIS A 57 1.12 16.41 -15.18
CA HIS A 57 1.84 16.27 -13.93
C HIS A 57 1.52 17.50 -13.09
N PHE A 58 0.37 17.48 -12.42
CA PHE A 58 0.08 18.45 -11.39
C PHE A 58 1.19 18.32 -10.33
N SER A 59 1.78 19.45 -9.96
CA SER A 59 2.60 19.48 -8.75
C SER A 59 1.65 19.42 -7.55
N PRO A 60 2.03 18.78 -6.43
CA PRO A 60 1.29 18.95 -5.18
C PRO A 60 1.17 20.44 -4.85
N PRO A 61 0.20 20.88 -4.02
CA PRO A 61 0.11 22.27 -3.58
C PRO A 61 1.46 22.72 -3.03
N GLN A 62 2.22 23.47 -3.85
CA GLN A 62 3.68 23.62 -3.64
C GLN A 62 4.02 24.36 -2.34
N ASP A 63 3.04 25.02 -1.73
CA ASP A 63 3.22 25.87 -0.56
C ASP A 63 3.05 25.14 0.79
N VAL A 64 2.38 23.96 0.83
CA VAL A 64 2.06 23.27 2.10
C VAL A 64 2.48 21.80 2.18
N ILE A 65 2.85 21.19 1.04
CA ILE A 65 3.38 19.82 0.97
C ILE A 65 4.67 19.83 0.16
N ARG A 66 5.76 19.29 0.73
CA ARG A 66 7.06 19.20 0.05
C ARG A 66 7.53 17.75 -0.02
N LEU A 67 7.56 17.15 -1.20
CA LEU A 67 8.27 15.88 -1.42
C LEU A 67 9.77 16.08 -1.21
N VAL A 68 10.40 15.15 -0.51
CA VAL A 68 11.84 15.18 -0.21
C VAL A 68 12.50 14.05 -0.99
N PRO A 69 13.27 14.35 -2.06
CA PRO A 69 13.96 13.31 -2.82
C PRO A 69 15.12 12.72 -2.02
N ALA A 70 15.52 11.50 -2.37
CA ALA A 70 16.77 10.91 -1.92
C ALA A 70 17.94 11.86 -2.27
N PRO A 71 18.97 11.99 -1.40
CA PRO A 71 19.24 11.17 -0.21
C PRO A 71 18.58 11.66 1.09
N TRP A 72 17.50 12.46 1.02
CA TRP A 72 16.73 12.93 2.17
C TRP A 72 17.50 13.81 3.17
N THR A 73 18.61 14.40 2.73
CA THR A 73 19.51 15.22 3.56
C THR A 73 19.02 16.65 3.75
N SER A 74 18.15 17.15 2.87
CA SER A 74 17.58 18.50 2.97
C SER A 74 16.77 18.62 4.26
N PRO A 75 17.03 19.60 5.15
CA PRO A 75 16.23 19.78 6.36
C PRO A 75 14.80 20.23 6.01
N PRO A 76 13.80 19.89 6.85
CA PRO A 76 12.47 20.46 6.72
C PRO A 76 12.51 21.97 6.97
N PRO A 77 11.61 22.77 6.35
CA PRO A 77 11.44 24.17 6.72
C PRO A 77 11.11 24.33 8.21
N SER A 78 11.34 25.52 8.78
CA SER A 78 11.08 25.75 10.19
C SER A 78 9.61 25.52 10.54
N GLY A 79 9.35 24.73 11.58
CA GLY A 79 7.99 24.37 12.02
C GLY A 79 7.31 23.26 11.22
N TRP A 80 7.91 22.81 10.10
CA TRP A 80 7.37 21.72 9.31
C TRP A 80 7.69 20.36 9.95
N THR A 81 6.88 19.37 9.63
CA THR A 81 7.02 17.99 10.15
C THR A 81 7.42 17.05 9.03
N ARG A 82 8.48 16.26 9.23
CA ARG A 82 8.93 15.23 8.29
C ARG A 82 8.22 13.90 8.52
N PHE A 83 7.61 13.39 7.46
CA PHE A 83 7.01 12.06 7.40
C PHE A 83 7.88 11.14 6.55
N VAL A 84 8.07 9.91 7.02
CA VAL A 84 8.72 8.83 6.26
C VAL A 84 7.75 7.66 6.18
N CYS A 85 7.46 7.20 4.97
CA CYS A 85 6.43 6.20 4.71
C CYS A 85 7.05 4.88 4.25
N PHE A 86 6.54 3.80 4.83
CA PHE A 86 6.78 2.42 4.43
C PHE A 86 5.44 1.68 4.31
N SER A 87 5.47 0.52 3.69
CA SER A 87 4.41 -0.47 3.60
C SER A 87 5.01 -1.75 3.05
N ASP A 88 4.31 -2.87 3.15
CA ASP A 88 4.66 -4.11 2.42
C ASP A 88 6.11 -4.51 2.69
N THR A 89 6.51 -4.50 3.96
CA THR A 89 7.84 -4.97 4.35
C THR A 89 7.86 -6.49 4.46
N HIS A 90 6.70 -7.16 4.61
CA HIS A 90 6.55 -8.61 4.58
C HIS A 90 7.51 -9.36 5.51
N GLY A 91 7.87 -8.75 6.65
CA GLY A 91 8.85 -9.29 7.60
C GLY A 91 10.34 -9.09 7.23
N HIS A 92 10.63 -8.39 6.12
CA HIS A 92 11.97 -8.08 5.63
C HIS A 92 12.49 -6.70 6.08
N HIS A 93 11.89 -6.10 7.11
CA HIS A 93 12.23 -4.76 7.61
C HIS A 93 13.71 -4.59 8.04
N PHE A 94 14.38 -5.65 8.53
CA PHE A 94 15.81 -5.62 8.82
C PHE A 94 16.73 -5.77 7.59
N SER A 95 16.16 -6.06 6.43
CA SER A 95 16.87 -6.18 5.15
C SER A 95 16.72 -4.94 4.27
N ILE A 96 15.97 -3.92 4.73
CA ILE A 96 15.89 -2.62 4.06
C ILE A 96 17.29 -1.98 4.07
N PRO A 97 17.79 -1.46 2.92
CA PRO A 97 19.08 -0.79 2.85
C PRO A 97 19.22 0.32 3.89
N SER A 98 20.39 0.45 4.52
CA SER A 98 20.60 1.41 5.60
C SER A 98 20.39 2.87 5.18
N GLU A 99 20.70 3.17 3.92
CA GLU A 99 20.47 4.47 3.29
C GLU A 99 18.98 4.80 3.18
N HIS A 100 18.11 3.78 3.11
CA HIS A 100 16.64 3.89 3.04
C HIS A 100 15.99 4.04 4.42
N LEU A 101 16.76 4.34 5.48
CA LEU A 101 16.25 4.55 6.83
C LEU A 101 16.50 6.00 7.32
N PRO A 102 16.01 7.04 6.61
CA PRO A 102 16.21 8.42 7.03
C PRO A 102 15.44 8.73 8.33
N PRO A 103 15.93 9.65 9.17
CA PRO A 103 15.21 10.07 10.38
C PRO A 103 13.87 10.71 10.05
N ALA A 104 12.89 10.51 10.94
CA ALA A 104 11.54 11.03 10.76
C ALA A 104 11.04 11.75 12.02
N ASP A 105 10.16 12.74 11.85
CA ASP A 105 9.32 13.17 12.96
C ASP A 105 8.19 12.17 13.18
N VAL A 106 7.60 11.69 12.09
CA VAL A 106 6.54 10.67 12.10
C VAL A 106 6.84 9.60 11.05
N LEU A 107 6.92 8.34 11.48
CA LEU A 107 6.91 7.20 10.57
C LEU A 107 5.48 6.72 10.36
N LEU A 108 5.10 6.51 9.10
CA LEU A 108 3.82 5.91 8.71
C LEU A 108 4.10 4.56 8.06
N HIS A 109 3.42 3.50 8.48
CA HIS A 109 3.48 2.19 7.83
C HIS A 109 2.09 1.72 7.40
N ALA A 110 1.90 1.50 6.10
CA ALA A 110 0.58 1.26 5.50
C ALA A 110 0.20 -0.22 5.40
N GLY A 111 0.55 -1.06 6.38
CA GLY A 111 0.20 -2.49 6.41
C GLY A 111 1.21 -3.43 5.76
N ASP A 112 0.93 -4.73 5.85
CA ASP A 112 1.77 -5.85 5.42
C ASP A 112 3.19 -5.76 6.01
N PHE A 113 3.25 -5.55 7.32
CA PHE A 113 4.52 -5.55 8.07
C PHE A 113 4.99 -6.96 8.42
N SER A 114 4.08 -7.93 8.39
CA SER A 114 4.37 -9.36 8.50
C SER A 114 4.07 -10.07 7.18
N ASN A 115 4.55 -11.30 7.02
CA ASN A 115 4.22 -12.13 5.86
C ASN A 115 2.92 -12.93 6.09
N THR A 116 2.68 -13.41 7.32
CA THR A 116 1.48 -14.18 7.65
C THR A 116 1.03 -13.97 9.10
N GLY A 117 1.43 -12.87 9.74
CA GLY A 117 0.94 -12.48 11.05
C GLY A 117 1.43 -13.32 12.23
N GLU A 118 2.47 -14.16 12.08
CA GLU A 118 3.06 -14.90 13.19
C GLU A 118 3.51 -13.95 14.31
N LEU A 119 3.31 -14.36 15.57
CA LEU A 119 3.62 -13.52 16.73
C LEU A 119 5.10 -13.10 16.76
N GLU A 120 5.99 -13.97 16.30
CA GLU A 120 7.42 -13.72 16.18
C GLU A 120 7.73 -12.65 15.14
N GLN A 121 7.00 -12.61 14.01
CA GLN A 121 7.14 -11.57 12.99
C GLN A 121 6.63 -10.23 13.53
N VAL A 122 5.48 -10.21 14.20
CA VAL A 122 4.94 -8.99 14.84
C VAL A 122 5.94 -8.43 15.86
N ARG A 123 6.53 -9.28 16.71
CA ARG A 123 7.57 -8.87 17.66
C ARG A 123 8.85 -8.42 16.96
N SER A 124 9.24 -9.07 15.88
CA SER A 124 10.40 -8.67 15.07
C SER A 124 10.20 -7.27 14.50
N PHE A 125 9.02 -7.00 13.94
CA PHE A 125 8.66 -5.68 13.42
C PHE A 125 8.61 -4.61 14.51
N ASN A 126 8.04 -4.93 15.68
CA ASN A 126 8.04 -4.00 16.82
C ASN A 126 9.47 -3.60 17.25
N ARG A 127 10.43 -4.54 17.26
CA ARG A 127 11.84 -4.21 17.56
C ARG A 127 12.44 -3.27 16.51
N TRP A 128 12.16 -3.52 15.24
CA TRP A 128 12.62 -2.63 14.17
C TRP A 128 12.05 -1.21 14.31
N LEU A 129 10.77 -1.08 14.64
CA LEU A 129 10.15 0.22 14.92
C LEU A 129 10.70 0.91 16.19
N GLU A 130 11.10 0.13 17.20
CA GLU A 130 11.75 0.64 18.41
C GLU A 130 13.11 1.28 18.06
N ASP A 131 13.91 0.60 17.24
CA ASP A 131 15.22 1.06 16.79
C ASP A 131 15.15 2.18 15.73
N TYR A 132 14.05 2.30 15.00
CA TYR A 132 13.91 3.31 13.94
C TYR A 132 13.95 4.74 14.52
N PRO A 133 14.76 5.66 13.93
CA PRO A 133 14.93 7.04 14.39
C PRO A 133 13.73 7.94 14.06
N ALA A 134 12.57 7.63 14.66
CA ALA A 134 11.35 8.41 14.53
C ALA A 134 10.75 8.77 15.89
N LYS A 135 10.27 10.02 16.03
CA LYS A 135 9.65 10.49 17.29
C LYS A 135 8.30 9.83 17.55
N ARG A 136 7.54 9.58 16.48
CA ARG A 136 6.21 8.95 16.49
C ARG A 136 6.12 7.92 15.37
N LYS A 137 5.36 6.86 15.59
CA LYS A 137 5.13 5.77 14.62
C LYS A 137 3.65 5.44 14.58
N VAL A 138 3.07 5.43 13.39
CA VAL A 138 1.66 5.10 13.13
C VAL A 138 1.60 3.96 12.13
N LEU A 139 0.72 3.00 12.38
CA LEU A 139 0.63 1.75 11.63
C LEU A 139 -0.84 1.40 11.37
N VAL A 140 -1.13 0.90 10.17
CA VAL A 140 -2.32 0.08 9.90
C VAL A 140 -1.88 -1.35 9.56
N ALA A 141 -2.81 -2.30 9.59
CA ALA A 141 -2.59 -3.66 9.10
C ALA A 141 -2.86 -3.74 7.59
N GLY A 142 -2.35 -4.77 6.93
CA GLY A 142 -2.73 -5.17 5.57
C GLY A 142 -3.23 -6.60 5.51
N ASN A 143 -3.41 -7.16 4.30
CA ASN A 143 -3.89 -8.53 4.10
C ASN A 143 -3.01 -9.60 4.75
N HIS A 144 -1.70 -9.41 4.81
CA HIS A 144 -0.75 -10.41 5.33
C HIS A 144 -0.70 -10.43 6.85
N ASP A 145 -1.17 -9.39 7.52
CA ASP A 145 -1.23 -9.28 8.98
C ASP A 145 -2.44 -10.03 9.54
N ILE A 146 -2.67 -11.27 9.08
CA ILE A 146 -3.92 -12.02 9.26
C ILE A 146 -4.34 -12.23 10.71
N THR A 147 -3.40 -12.21 11.67
CA THR A 147 -3.72 -12.31 13.11
C THR A 147 -4.39 -11.05 13.66
N PHE A 148 -4.41 -9.95 12.90
CA PHE A 148 -5.04 -8.69 13.27
C PHE A 148 -6.54 -8.67 12.92
N GLN A 149 -6.99 -9.48 11.96
CA GLN A 149 -8.41 -9.73 11.74
C GLN A 149 -8.83 -11.03 12.43
N GLU A 150 -9.32 -10.93 13.67
CA GLU A 150 -9.59 -12.11 14.52
C GLU A 150 -10.63 -13.06 13.92
N ASP A 151 -11.72 -12.55 13.37
CA ASP A 151 -12.80 -13.36 12.79
C ASP A 151 -12.31 -14.15 11.56
N TYR A 152 -11.55 -13.51 10.65
CA TYR A 152 -10.88 -14.19 9.54
C TYR A 152 -9.86 -15.22 10.04
N TYR A 153 -9.04 -14.85 11.02
CA TYR A 153 -7.98 -15.72 11.54
C TYR A 153 -8.54 -16.99 12.17
N VAL A 154 -9.53 -16.85 13.04
CA VAL A 154 -10.18 -17.94 13.78
C VAL A 154 -10.96 -18.86 12.86
N SER A 155 -11.66 -18.30 11.86
CA SER A 155 -12.50 -19.06 10.95
C SER A 155 -11.69 -19.84 9.92
N ARG A 156 -10.59 -19.27 9.40
CA ARG A 156 -9.86 -19.86 8.27
C ARG A 156 -8.37 -19.53 8.17
N GLY A 157 -7.93 -18.34 8.59
CA GLY A 157 -6.54 -17.91 8.47
C GLY A 157 -5.56 -18.84 9.18
N ALA A 158 -5.85 -19.23 10.42
CA ALA A 158 -5.00 -20.13 11.21
C ALA A 158 -4.83 -21.51 10.55
N GLN A 159 -5.90 -22.07 9.98
CA GLN A 159 -5.83 -23.36 9.29
C GLN A 159 -5.04 -23.23 7.98
N ARG A 160 -5.27 -22.16 7.21
CA ARG A 160 -4.66 -21.95 5.89
C ARG A 160 -3.16 -21.69 5.98
N PHE A 161 -2.72 -20.84 6.91
CA PHE A 161 -1.35 -20.32 6.92
C PHE A 161 -0.48 -20.88 8.06
N HIS A 162 -1.10 -21.36 9.15
CA HIS A 162 -0.35 -21.84 10.32
C HIS A 162 -0.62 -23.32 10.67
N GLY A 163 -1.20 -24.09 9.74
CA GLY A 163 -1.47 -25.52 9.94
C GLY A 163 -2.41 -25.82 11.12
N GLY A 164 -3.24 -24.84 11.51
CA GLY A 164 -4.15 -24.94 12.65
C GLY A 164 -3.56 -24.44 13.98
N LEU A 165 -2.27 -24.07 14.03
CA LEU A 165 -1.71 -23.36 15.18
C LEU A 165 -2.40 -22.00 15.32
N ARG A 166 -2.90 -21.71 16.52
CA ARG A 166 -3.65 -20.48 16.80
C ARG A 166 -2.82 -19.55 17.68
N TYR A 167 -2.34 -18.46 17.08
CA TYR A 167 -1.86 -17.30 17.83
C TYR A 167 -3.05 -16.56 18.45
N ASN A 168 -2.82 -15.89 19.58
CA ASN A 168 -3.83 -15.04 20.17
C ASN A 168 -3.81 -13.67 19.48
N SER A 169 -4.85 -13.33 18.72
CA SER A 169 -4.95 -12.06 17.98
C SER A 169 -4.75 -10.83 18.88
N SER A 170 -5.34 -10.84 20.09
CA SER A 170 -5.15 -9.74 21.03
C SER A 170 -3.70 -9.64 21.53
N GLN A 171 -2.99 -10.76 21.67
CA GLN A 171 -1.56 -10.78 22.01
C GLN A 171 -0.69 -10.25 20.88
N ALA A 172 -1.01 -10.59 19.63
CA ALA A 172 -0.35 -10.03 18.45
C ALA A 172 -0.47 -8.50 18.45
N LYS A 173 -1.70 -7.97 18.54
CA LYS A 173 -1.94 -6.51 18.61
C LYS A 173 -1.19 -5.85 19.77
N ARG A 174 -1.24 -6.44 20.99
CA ARG A 174 -0.51 -5.91 22.17
C ARG A 174 1.01 -5.98 22.07
N SER A 175 1.56 -6.76 21.15
CA SER A 175 3.01 -6.85 20.96
C SER A 175 3.58 -5.64 20.20
N LEU A 176 2.72 -4.82 19.59
CA LEU A 176 3.07 -3.52 19.03
C LEU A 176 3.06 -2.45 20.14
N THR A 177 4.17 -2.30 20.84
CA THR A 177 4.30 -1.40 22.00
C THR A 177 4.86 -0.02 21.67
N CYS A 178 5.52 0.13 20.51
CA CYS A 178 6.25 1.35 20.15
C CYS A 178 5.57 2.20 19.05
N CYS A 179 4.38 1.80 18.60
CA CYS A 179 3.60 2.55 17.61
C CYS A 179 2.14 2.71 18.05
N THR A 180 1.44 3.62 17.38
CA THR A 180 -0.02 3.70 17.44
C THR A 180 -0.58 2.89 16.27
N TYR A 181 -1.20 1.75 16.59
CA TYR A 181 -1.93 0.95 15.63
C TYR A 181 -3.34 1.53 15.43
N LEU A 182 -3.73 1.71 14.16
CA LEU A 182 -5.04 2.21 13.76
C LEU A 182 -5.81 1.12 13.00
N GLU A 183 -7.04 0.90 13.42
CA GLU A 183 -8.04 0.05 12.78
C GLU A 183 -9.36 0.80 12.89
N ASP A 184 -9.79 1.42 11.79
CA ASP A 184 -10.99 2.27 11.69
C ASP A 184 -11.05 3.37 12.77
N THR A 185 -9.90 3.96 13.08
CA THR A 185 -9.72 4.90 14.18
C THR A 185 -8.77 6.04 13.82
N SER A 186 -8.87 7.15 14.56
CA SER A 186 -8.01 8.33 14.40
C SER A 186 -7.04 8.53 15.56
N VAL A 187 -5.92 9.19 15.27
CA VAL A 187 -4.99 9.74 16.25
C VAL A 187 -4.54 11.14 15.84
N GLU A 188 -4.29 12.02 16.81
CA GLU A 188 -3.63 13.30 16.55
C GLU A 188 -2.13 13.18 16.85
N VAL A 189 -1.28 13.49 15.86
CA VAL A 189 0.17 13.41 15.97
C VAL A 189 0.76 14.69 15.39
N GLN A 190 1.56 15.41 16.18
CA GLN A 190 2.17 16.70 15.77
C GLN A 190 1.13 17.71 15.24
N GLY A 191 -0.11 17.65 15.73
CA GLY A 191 -1.24 18.51 15.31
C GLY A 191 -2.01 18.03 14.07
N TYR A 192 -1.53 16.99 13.37
CA TYR A 192 -2.22 16.37 12.23
C TYR A 192 -3.16 15.27 12.72
N ARG A 193 -4.35 15.20 12.13
CA ARG A 193 -5.32 14.13 12.37
C ARG A 193 -5.12 13.03 11.34
N ILE A 194 -4.74 11.86 11.84
CA ILE A 194 -4.42 10.70 11.04
C ILE A 194 -5.52 9.67 11.26
N TYR A 195 -6.24 9.30 10.22
CA TYR A 195 -7.20 8.18 10.24
C TYR A 195 -6.58 6.96 9.56
N GLY A 196 -6.74 5.79 10.15
CA GLY A 196 -6.18 4.55 9.64
C GLY A 196 -7.22 3.45 9.48
N SER A 197 -7.17 2.72 8.37
CA SER A 197 -8.06 1.59 8.12
C SER A 197 -7.38 0.51 7.26
N PRO A 198 -7.49 -0.79 7.61
CA PRO A 198 -6.78 -1.86 6.92
C PRO A 198 -7.51 -2.43 5.70
N TRP A 199 -8.77 -2.04 5.46
CA TRP A 199 -9.63 -2.70 4.48
C TRP A 199 -9.17 -2.46 3.03
N GLN A 200 -9.43 -3.44 2.16
CA GLN A 200 -9.25 -3.32 0.71
C GLN A 200 -10.30 -4.10 -0.09
N PRO A 201 -10.40 -3.87 -1.41
CA PRO A 201 -11.17 -4.75 -2.28
C PRO A 201 -10.69 -6.20 -2.22
N ASP A 202 -11.64 -7.14 -2.22
CA ASP A 202 -11.36 -8.57 -2.13
C ASP A 202 -10.34 -9.07 -3.17
N ILE A 203 -9.27 -9.67 -2.66
CA ILE A 203 -8.19 -10.31 -3.40
C ILE A 203 -7.72 -11.59 -2.71
N ASN A 204 -7.76 -12.72 -3.42
CA ASN A 204 -7.18 -14.01 -3.02
C ASN A 204 -7.54 -14.50 -1.60
N ASP A 205 -8.68 -14.03 -1.08
CA ASP A 205 -9.27 -14.49 0.17
C ASP A 205 -8.34 -14.31 1.38
N TRP A 206 -7.69 -13.15 1.44
CA TRP A 206 -6.86 -12.71 2.56
C TRP A 206 -7.66 -11.96 3.62
N ALA A 207 -6.99 -11.58 4.71
CA ALA A 207 -7.58 -10.71 5.71
C ALA A 207 -7.88 -9.31 5.13
N PHE A 208 -8.79 -8.61 5.79
CA PHE A 208 -9.24 -7.25 5.50
C PHE A 208 -9.81 -7.05 4.10
N ASN A 209 -10.35 -8.11 3.51
CA ASN A 209 -11.07 -8.06 2.24
C ASN A 209 -12.54 -7.71 2.44
N LEU A 210 -13.02 -6.75 1.66
CA LEU A 210 -14.45 -6.47 1.49
C LEU A 210 -14.83 -6.53 0.00
N PRO A 211 -16.06 -6.97 -0.33
CA PRO A 211 -16.53 -6.87 -1.70
C PRO A 211 -16.66 -5.40 -2.11
N ARG A 212 -16.31 -5.11 -3.37
CA ARG A 212 -16.52 -3.79 -3.98
C ARG A 212 -17.99 -3.37 -3.94
N GLY A 213 -18.25 -2.06 -3.88
CA GLY A 213 -19.60 -1.51 -3.75
C GLY A 213 -19.99 -1.30 -2.28
N GLU A 214 -21.20 -1.69 -1.90
CA GLU A 214 -21.85 -1.25 -0.65
C GLU A 214 -21.00 -1.48 0.62
N ALA A 215 -20.26 -2.59 0.71
CA ALA A 215 -19.44 -2.89 1.88
C ALA A 215 -18.28 -1.91 2.02
N LEU A 216 -17.52 -1.69 0.94
CA LEU A 216 -16.44 -0.70 0.92
C LEU A 216 -16.96 0.73 1.06
N GLN A 217 -18.09 1.08 0.44
CA GLN A 217 -18.73 2.38 0.62
C GLN A 217 -19.07 2.67 2.09
N LYS A 218 -19.60 1.69 2.82
CA LYS A 218 -19.88 1.82 4.25
C LYS A 218 -18.60 1.99 5.07
N CYS A 219 -17.55 1.24 4.74
CA CYS A 219 -16.24 1.40 5.35
C CYS A 219 -15.70 2.83 5.16
N TRP A 220 -15.68 3.32 3.92
CA TRP A 220 -15.13 4.64 3.60
C TRP A 220 -16.03 5.83 3.99
N ALA A 221 -17.31 5.57 4.29
CA ALA A 221 -18.18 6.55 4.91
C ALA A 221 -17.75 6.89 6.35
N ALA A 222 -17.08 5.97 7.06
CA ALA A 222 -16.63 6.17 8.43
C ALA A 222 -15.42 7.12 8.56
N ILE A 223 -14.69 7.39 7.46
CA ILE A 223 -13.56 8.33 7.46
C ILE A 223 -14.04 9.72 7.95
N PRO A 224 -13.44 10.28 9.01
CA PRO A 224 -13.80 11.61 9.50
C PRO A 224 -13.52 12.71 8.49
N TRP A 225 -14.37 13.74 8.47
CA TRP A 225 -14.28 14.88 7.55
C TRP A 225 -13.06 15.78 7.79
N ASP A 226 -12.46 15.71 8.99
CA ASP A 226 -11.32 16.51 9.41
C ASP A 226 -9.99 15.74 9.36
N THR A 227 -9.94 14.67 8.58
CA THR A 227 -8.74 13.86 8.33
C THR A 227 -7.72 14.65 7.50
N ASP A 228 -6.52 14.86 8.03
CA ASP A 228 -5.41 15.48 7.30
C ASP A 228 -4.59 14.45 6.52
N ILE A 229 -4.40 13.27 7.12
CA ILE A 229 -3.63 12.15 6.56
C ILE A 229 -4.47 10.88 6.69
N LEU A 230 -4.74 10.24 5.57
CA LEU A 230 -5.37 8.92 5.52
C LEU A 230 -4.29 7.86 5.31
N VAL A 231 -4.26 6.84 6.17
CA VAL A 231 -3.39 5.67 6.00
C VAL A 231 -4.27 4.45 5.77
N VAL A 232 -4.18 3.84 4.60
CA VAL A 232 -4.95 2.64 4.24
C VAL A 232 -4.06 1.65 3.51
N HIS A 233 -4.38 0.36 3.52
CA HIS A 233 -3.49 -0.61 2.88
C HIS A 233 -3.55 -0.54 1.34
N GLY A 234 -4.75 -0.68 0.76
CA GLY A 234 -4.95 -0.64 -0.68
C GLY A 234 -5.07 0.78 -1.26
N PRO A 235 -4.58 1.05 -2.49
CA PRO A 235 -4.66 2.36 -3.10
C PRO A 235 -6.05 2.69 -3.69
N PRO A 236 -6.40 3.99 -3.84
CA PRO A 236 -7.59 4.41 -4.58
C PRO A 236 -7.42 4.19 -6.09
N ALA A 237 -8.53 4.04 -6.81
CA ALA A 237 -8.50 3.78 -8.25
C ALA A 237 -7.81 4.90 -9.02
N GLY A 238 -6.92 4.54 -9.95
CA GLY A 238 -6.28 5.47 -10.87
C GLY A 238 -5.12 6.29 -10.30
N TYR A 239 -4.75 6.10 -9.03
CA TYR A 239 -3.60 6.73 -8.39
C TYR A 239 -2.77 5.66 -7.69
N VAL A 240 -1.48 5.57 -8.05
CA VAL A 240 -0.50 4.65 -7.45
C VAL A 240 -0.99 3.20 -7.32
N ASP A 241 -1.88 2.77 -8.23
CA ASP A 241 -2.61 1.50 -8.17
C ASP A 241 -2.22 0.52 -9.29
N VAL A 242 -0.98 0.61 -9.75
CA VAL A 242 -0.47 -0.08 -10.94
C VAL A 242 -0.30 -1.58 -10.67
N THR A 243 -0.73 -2.40 -11.64
CA THR A 243 -0.45 -3.85 -11.72
C THR A 243 -0.13 -4.23 -13.16
N PRO A 244 0.38 -5.45 -13.44
CA PRO A 244 0.66 -5.91 -14.81
C PRO A 244 -0.57 -5.90 -15.74
N VAL A 245 -1.78 -5.93 -15.18
CA VAL A 245 -3.05 -5.99 -15.91
C VAL A 245 -3.87 -4.70 -15.79
N GLY A 246 -3.22 -3.59 -15.41
CA GLY A 246 -3.84 -2.27 -15.24
C GLY A 246 -4.19 -1.93 -13.79
N GLY A 247 -4.81 -0.77 -13.59
CA GLY A 247 -5.16 -0.25 -12.27
C GLY A 247 -6.11 -1.17 -11.50
N LYS A 248 -5.82 -1.41 -10.21
CA LYS A 248 -6.67 -2.23 -9.32
C LYS A 248 -7.15 -1.50 -8.08
N GLY A 249 -6.96 -0.19 -7.99
CA GLY A 249 -7.36 0.58 -6.82
C GLY A 249 -8.87 0.60 -6.60
N ASP A 250 -9.28 1.16 -5.47
CA ASP A 250 -10.69 1.26 -5.09
C ASP A 250 -11.34 2.59 -5.50
N VAL A 251 -12.42 2.50 -6.29
CA VAL A 251 -13.19 3.66 -6.76
C VAL A 251 -14.03 4.28 -5.65
N ASP A 252 -14.50 3.47 -4.70
CA ASP A 252 -15.29 3.94 -3.56
C ASP A 252 -14.38 4.72 -2.59
N LEU A 253 -13.14 4.25 -2.40
CA LEU A 253 -12.10 4.95 -1.65
C LEU A 253 -11.72 6.28 -2.32
N LEU A 254 -11.48 6.30 -3.63
CA LEU A 254 -11.20 7.54 -4.36
C LEU A 254 -12.31 8.58 -4.14
N THR A 255 -13.57 8.15 -4.27
CA THR A 255 -14.73 9.00 -4.06
C THR A 255 -14.75 9.57 -2.64
N ALA A 256 -14.43 8.75 -1.64
CA ALA A 256 -14.40 9.17 -0.25
C ALA A 256 -13.28 10.19 0.04
N ILE A 257 -12.10 10.02 -0.58
CA ILE A 257 -10.95 10.93 -0.49
C ILE A 257 -11.31 12.28 -1.11
N GLN A 258 -11.76 12.29 -2.35
CA GLN A 258 -12.04 13.52 -3.10
C GLN A 258 -13.16 14.34 -2.47
N ARG A 259 -14.23 13.68 -2.00
CA ARG A 259 -15.33 14.35 -1.29
C ARG A 259 -14.89 15.09 -0.04
N ARG A 260 -13.85 14.60 0.64
CA ARG A 260 -13.30 15.19 1.87
C ARG A 260 -12.09 16.07 1.61
N SER A 261 -11.58 16.10 0.37
CA SER A 261 -10.34 16.79 0.00
C SER A 261 -9.20 16.44 0.96
N ILE A 262 -8.99 15.14 1.21
CA ILE A 262 -7.96 14.70 2.17
C ILE A 262 -6.57 15.08 1.62
N PRO A 263 -5.76 15.87 2.35
CA PRO A 263 -4.48 16.38 1.82
C PRO A 263 -3.47 15.29 1.46
N VAL A 264 -3.38 14.22 2.25
CA VAL A 264 -2.40 13.13 2.04
C VAL A 264 -3.05 11.78 2.24
N VAL A 265 -2.77 10.85 1.32
CA VAL A 265 -3.21 9.45 1.39
C VAL A 265 -2.00 8.55 1.23
N VAL A 266 -1.71 7.73 2.25
CA VAL A 266 -0.58 6.79 2.27
C VAL A 266 -1.10 5.36 2.17
N THR A 267 -0.53 4.62 1.23
CA THR A 267 -0.98 3.30 0.76
C THR A 267 0.20 2.36 0.54
N GLY A 268 -0.11 1.11 0.21
CA GLY A 268 0.84 0.08 -0.21
C GLY A 268 0.16 -0.94 -1.12
N HIS A 269 0.27 -2.22 -0.76
CA HIS A 269 -0.44 -3.38 -1.34
C HIS A 269 -0.05 -3.76 -2.77
N LEU A 270 -0.11 -2.79 -3.69
CA LEU A 270 0.23 -2.98 -5.10
C LEU A 270 1.69 -2.54 -5.30
N HIS A 271 2.62 -3.48 -5.22
CA HIS A 271 4.05 -3.18 -5.14
C HIS A 271 4.58 -2.42 -6.37
N MET A 272 4.06 -2.74 -7.57
CA MET A 272 4.37 -1.99 -8.80
C MET A 272 3.88 -0.54 -8.80
N GLY A 273 2.96 -0.19 -7.89
CA GLY A 273 2.42 1.15 -7.74
C GLY A 273 3.30 2.09 -6.91
N HIS A 274 4.43 1.62 -6.36
CA HIS A 274 5.34 2.44 -5.56
C HIS A 274 5.63 3.80 -6.19
N GLY A 275 5.58 4.84 -5.35
CA GLY A 275 5.81 6.21 -5.75
C GLY A 275 4.69 7.13 -5.31
N THR A 276 4.53 8.23 -6.04
CA THR A 276 3.59 9.29 -5.69
C THR A 276 2.81 9.79 -6.90
N ALA A 277 1.58 10.21 -6.67
CA ALA A 277 0.75 10.92 -7.64
C ALA A 277 -0.04 12.04 -6.94
N THR A 278 -0.65 12.93 -7.70
CA THR A 278 -1.50 13.99 -7.14
C THR A 278 -2.64 14.33 -8.11
N ASP A 279 -3.78 14.75 -7.55
CA ASP A 279 -4.91 15.33 -8.29
C ASP A 279 -4.94 16.85 -8.18
N GLY A 280 -3.83 17.47 -7.73
CA GLY A 280 -3.73 18.89 -7.44
C GLY A 280 -4.18 19.27 -6.02
N THR A 281 -4.95 18.42 -5.33
CA THR A 281 -5.43 18.65 -3.96
C THR A 281 -4.79 17.66 -2.97
N THR A 282 -4.81 16.38 -3.35
CA THR A 282 -4.35 15.24 -2.56
C THR A 282 -2.97 14.81 -3.05
N LEU A 283 -2.05 14.53 -2.13
CA LEU A 283 -0.86 13.74 -2.40
C LEU A 283 -1.18 12.25 -2.14
N PHE A 284 -1.14 11.43 -3.18
CA PHE A 284 -1.25 9.99 -3.09
C PHE A 284 0.15 9.39 -3.02
N VAL A 285 0.39 8.56 -2.01
CA VAL A 285 1.65 7.87 -1.74
C VAL A 285 1.38 6.38 -1.73
N ASN A 286 2.12 5.61 -2.53
CA ASN A 286 2.26 4.18 -2.36
C ASN A 286 3.69 3.91 -1.87
N ALA A 287 3.77 3.41 -0.65
CA ALA A 287 5.01 3.23 0.10
C ALA A 287 5.46 1.75 0.14
N ALA A 288 5.00 0.92 -0.81
CA ALA A 288 5.39 -0.49 -0.88
C ALA A 288 6.92 -0.64 -0.93
N THR A 289 7.49 -1.28 0.09
CA THR A 289 8.94 -1.38 0.28
C THR A 289 9.51 -2.55 -0.50
N CYS A 290 8.78 -3.67 -0.52
CA CYS A 290 9.10 -4.82 -1.34
C CYS A 290 8.72 -4.58 -2.80
N THR A 291 9.51 -5.11 -3.74
CA THR A 291 9.09 -5.32 -5.14
C THR A 291 8.14 -6.52 -5.25
N GLU A 292 7.64 -6.82 -6.45
CA GLU A 292 6.84 -8.03 -6.70
C GLU A 292 7.60 -9.33 -6.37
N GLU A 293 8.93 -9.31 -6.40
CA GLU A 293 9.82 -10.42 -6.01
C GLU A 293 10.11 -10.45 -4.50
N TYR A 294 9.42 -9.63 -3.70
CA TYR A 294 9.63 -9.49 -2.25
C TYR A 294 11.03 -8.97 -1.86
N ALA A 295 11.72 -8.27 -2.77
CA ALA A 295 12.98 -7.60 -2.45
C ALA A 295 12.70 -6.23 -1.79
N PRO A 296 13.12 -5.98 -0.53
CA PRO A 296 12.81 -4.75 0.22
C PRO A 296 13.70 -3.56 -0.19
N ILE A 297 13.76 -3.28 -1.49
CA ILE A 297 14.72 -2.35 -2.10
C ILE A 297 14.07 -1.06 -2.59
N GLN A 298 12.75 -0.93 -2.56
CA GLN A 298 12.10 0.31 -2.95
C GLN A 298 12.39 1.38 -1.89
N PRO A 299 12.81 2.59 -2.29
CA PRO A 299 13.16 3.65 -1.33
C PRO A 299 11.91 4.15 -0.60
N PRO A 300 12.02 4.60 0.66
CA PRO A 300 10.89 5.20 1.36
C PRO A 300 10.42 6.46 0.65
N ILE A 301 9.13 6.75 0.78
CA ILE A 301 8.57 8.03 0.37
C ILE A 301 8.65 8.99 1.54
N VAL A 302 9.31 10.14 1.32
CA VAL A 302 9.54 11.16 2.35
C VAL A 302 8.89 12.46 1.91
N PHE A 303 8.12 13.07 2.79
CA PHE A 303 7.53 14.38 2.57
C PHE A 303 7.54 15.22 3.85
N ASP A 304 7.64 16.53 3.70
CA ASP A 304 7.49 17.50 4.75
C ASP A 304 6.12 18.17 4.62
N LEU A 305 5.40 18.35 5.73
CA LEU A 305 4.14 19.09 5.79
C LEU A 305 4.31 20.39 6.58
N ALA A 306 3.69 21.46 6.07
CA ALA A 306 3.47 22.69 6.80
C ALA A 306 2.60 22.44 8.04
N PRO A 307 2.69 23.29 9.10
CA PRO A 307 1.86 23.16 10.29
C PRO A 307 0.39 22.86 9.96
N ALA A 308 -0.24 21.94 10.70
CA ALA A 308 -1.56 21.41 10.33
C ALA A 308 -2.64 22.48 10.09
N ALA A 309 -2.58 23.62 10.77
CA ALA A 309 -3.48 24.75 10.53
C ALA A 309 -3.30 25.36 9.12
N GLU A 310 -2.05 25.50 8.66
CA GLU A 310 -1.71 26.01 7.32
C GLU A 310 -2.07 24.99 6.24
N LEU A 311 -1.76 23.70 6.48
CA LEU A 311 -2.15 22.61 5.58
C LEU A 311 -3.66 22.63 5.30
N ARG A 312 -4.49 22.66 6.35
CA ARG A 312 -5.95 22.70 6.26
C ARG A 312 -6.48 23.94 5.53
N GLN A 313 -5.79 25.08 5.66
CA GLN A 313 -6.16 26.30 4.92
C GLN A 313 -5.80 26.17 3.43
N GLY A 314 -4.60 25.67 3.13
CA GLY A 314 -4.12 25.48 1.76
C GLY A 314 -5.02 24.53 0.95
N THR A 315 -5.41 23.40 1.54
CA THR A 315 -6.26 22.41 0.85
C THR A 315 -7.67 22.92 0.56
N LYS A 316 -8.26 23.73 1.45
CA LYS A 316 -9.58 24.35 1.22
C LYS A 316 -9.57 25.33 0.04
N GLN A 317 -8.51 26.12 -0.10
CA GLN A 317 -8.39 27.10 -1.19
C GLN A 317 -8.26 26.45 -2.58
N VAL A 318 -7.70 25.25 -2.67
CA VAL A 318 -7.64 24.49 -3.93
C VAL A 318 -9.04 23.99 -4.32
N GLY A 319 -9.80 23.45 -3.36
CA GLY A 319 -11.17 22.97 -3.60
C GLY A 319 -12.14 24.04 -4.09
N GLU A 320 -11.94 25.31 -3.72
CA GLU A 320 -12.76 26.44 -4.19
C GLU A 320 -12.37 26.97 -5.59
N ARG A 321 -11.19 26.61 -6.11
CA ARG A 321 -10.67 27.09 -7.40
C ARG A 321 -10.97 26.15 -8.57
N THR A 322 -11.46 24.95 -8.30
CA THR A 322 -11.84 23.97 -9.32
C THR A 322 -13.34 24.13 -9.60
N PRO A 323 -13.76 24.55 -10.81
CA PRO A 323 -15.14 24.92 -11.13
C PRO A 323 -16.14 23.76 -11.11
#